data_AF-A0A328LAW5-F1
#
_entry.id   AF-A0A328LAW5-F1
#
_cell.length_a   1.000
_cell.length_b   1.000
_cell.length_c   1.000
_cell.angle_alpha   90.00
_cell.angle_beta   90.00
_cell.angle_gamma   90.00
#
_symmetry.space_group_name_H-M   'P 1'
#
loop_
_entity.id
_entity.type
_entity.pdbx_description
1 polymer ?
#
loop_
_entity_poly.entity_id
_entity_poly.type
_entity_poly.pdbx_seq_one_letter_code
_entity_poly.pdbx_strand_id
1 'polypeptide(L)'
;MTVLLTICIIACFIVSFLAFIYPIIPGILAVWAGYFIYHFGINGGELTTSFWIIQVIFTLFIFVADFIANGYFLKKYGSTKSGERVGMVSIIVGSFFFPPFGLIIIPFLSVFITELMHKKAPKDALLVGIATVVGFLSSTVAKAILQIIMIIIFVCYIIF
;
A
#
# COMPACT_ATOMS: atom_id res chain seq x y z
N MET A 1 7.11 -1.10 32.13
CA MET A 1 6.24 -1.89 31.23
C MET A 1 5.65 -1.01 30.12
N THR A 2 5.05 0.13 30.45
CA THR A 2 4.51 1.10 29.48
C THR A 2 5.52 1.59 28.45
N VAL A 3 6.73 1.99 28.87
CA VAL A 3 7.79 2.45 27.94
C VAL A 3 8.14 1.42 26.87
N LEU A 4 8.23 0.14 27.23
CA LEU A 4 8.51 -0.94 26.28
C LEU A 4 7.38 -1.06 25.24
N LEU A 5 6.12 -1.01 25.69
CA LEU A 5 4.95 -1.08 24.81
C LEU A 5 4.88 0.14 23.87
N THR A 6 5.20 1.34 24.36
CA THR A 6 5.30 2.54 23.51
C THR A 6 6.37 2.39 22.43
N ILE A 7 7.53 1.83 22.76
CA ILE A 7 8.59 1.53 21.77
C ILE A 7 8.06 0.53 20.73
N CYS A 8 7.33 -0.50 21.14
CA CYS A 8 6.71 -1.45 20.21
C CYS A 8 5.70 -0.78 19.27
N ILE A 9 4.86 0.13 19.78
CA ILE A 9 3.89 0.88 18.96
C ILE A 9 4.62 1.75 17.91
N ILE A 10 5.65 2.48 18.33
CA ILE A 10 6.46 3.30 17.41
C ILE A 10 7.13 2.40 16.36
N ALA A 11 7.68 1.26 16.77
CA ALA A 11 8.27 0.29 15.86
C ALA A 11 7.24 -0.24 14.85
N CYS A 12 6.00 -0.55 15.28
CA CYS A 12 4.92 -0.93 14.39
C CYS A 12 4.60 0.15 13.34
N PHE A 13 4.56 1.42 13.73
CA PHE A 13 4.35 2.52 12.79
C PHE A 13 5.54 2.73 11.84
N ILE A 14 6.79 2.58 12.30
CA ILE A 14 7.94 2.62 11.39
C ILE A 14 7.88 1.47 10.39
N VAL A 15 7.57 0.26 10.86
CA VAL A 15 7.44 -0.94 10.02
C VAL A 15 6.30 -0.78 9.00
N SER A 16 5.21 -0.06 9.32
CA SER A 16 4.12 0.16 8.35
C SER A 16 4.57 0.90 7.11
N PHE A 17 5.51 1.85 7.24
CA PHE A 17 6.10 2.56 6.11
C PHE A 17 7.19 1.74 5.42
N LEU A 18 8.01 0.99 6.18
CA LEU A 18 9.01 0.09 5.60
C LEU A 18 8.37 -1.00 4.73
N ALA A 19 7.16 -1.42 5.07
CA ALA A 19 6.36 -2.35 4.28
C ALA A 19 6.01 -1.83 2.87
N PHE A 20 6.22 -0.54 2.57
CA PHE A 20 6.10 -0.05 1.19
C PHE A 20 7.30 -0.42 0.32
N ILE A 21 8.48 -0.55 0.93
CA ILE A 21 9.74 -0.90 0.29
C ILE A 21 9.93 -2.42 0.32
N TYR A 22 9.59 -3.05 1.44
CA TYR A 22 9.60 -4.50 1.65
C TYR A 22 8.18 -5.01 1.97
N PRO A 23 7.28 -5.08 0.98
CA PRO A 23 5.89 -5.52 1.13
C PRO A 23 5.74 -7.02 1.38
N ILE A 24 6.36 -7.51 2.46
CA ILE A 24 6.15 -8.85 3.01
C ILE A 24 4.74 -8.93 3.62
N ILE A 25 4.28 -7.82 4.23
CA ILE A 25 2.94 -7.67 4.80
C ILE A 25 2.31 -6.35 4.34
N PRO A 26 0.98 -6.26 4.24
CA PRO A 26 0.32 -4.97 4.05
C PRO A 26 0.67 -4.03 5.21
N GLY A 27 1.30 -2.89 4.92
CA GLY A 27 1.76 -1.96 5.96
C GLY A 27 0.65 -1.51 6.91
N ILE A 28 -0.59 -1.45 6.43
CA ILE A 28 -1.76 -1.11 7.25
C ILE A 28 -1.94 -2.05 8.45
N LEU A 29 -1.59 -3.33 8.32
CA LEU A 29 -1.68 -4.29 9.43
C LEU A 29 -0.74 -3.92 10.58
N ALA A 30 0.45 -3.37 10.28
CA ALA A 30 1.37 -2.92 11.31
C ALA A 30 0.82 -1.69 12.06
N VAL A 31 0.11 -0.78 11.37
CA VAL A 31 -0.59 0.34 12.03
C VAL A 31 -1.64 -0.18 13.01
N TRP A 32 -2.48 -1.13 12.57
CA TRP A 32 -3.49 -1.75 13.43
C TRP A 32 -2.88 -2.50 14.62
N ALA A 33 -1.74 -3.18 14.42
CA ALA A 33 -1.01 -3.81 15.52
C ALA A 33 -0.60 -2.78 16.59
N GLY A 34 -0.11 -1.60 16.18
CA GLY A 34 0.17 -0.49 17.11
C GLY A 34 -1.06 -0.06 17.92
N TYR A 35 -2.23 0.05 17.28
CA TYR A 35 -3.48 0.39 17.96
C TYR A 35 -3.91 -0.67 18.97
N PHE A 36 -3.80 -1.96 18.62
CA PHE A 36 -4.14 -3.04 19.53
C PHE A 36 -3.16 -3.13 20.71
N ILE A 37 -1.87 -2.94 20.48
CA ILE A 37 -0.87 -2.87 21.56
C ILE A 37 -1.23 -1.74 22.53
N TYR A 38 -1.65 -0.58 22.03
CA TYR A 38 -2.10 0.52 22.88
C TYR A 38 -3.36 0.17 23.68
N HIS A 39 -4.40 -0.28 22.99
CA HIS A 39 -5.71 -0.56 23.58
C HIS A 39 -5.65 -1.63 24.68
N PHE A 40 -4.95 -2.74 24.42
CA PHE A 40 -4.89 -3.86 25.35
C PHE A 40 -3.73 -3.78 26.35
N GLY A 41 -2.65 -3.07 26.00
CA GLY A 41 -1.42 -3.04 26.77
C GLY A 41 -1.19 -1.77 27.60
N ILE A 42 -1.78 -0.64 27.22
CA ILE A 42 -1.57 0.66 27.87
C ILE A 42 -2.88 1.22 28.43
N ASN A 43 -3.80 1.62 27.55
CA ASN A 43 -5.08 2.19 27.96
C ASN A 43 -6.18 1.89 26.93
N GLY A 44 -7.15 1.06 27.33
CA GLY A 44 -8.28 0.70 26.49
C GLY A 44 -9.39 1.75 26.41
N GLY A 45 -9.39 2.74 27.31
CA GLY A 45 -10.47 3.72 27.43
C GLY A 45 -10.38 4.89 26.44
N GLU A 46 -9.19 5.22 25.96
CA GLU A 46 -8.96 6.40 25.10
C GLU A 46 -9.34 6.14 23.63
N LEU A 47 -9.14 4.90 23.15
CA LEU A 47 -9.54 4.51 21.78
C LEU A 47 -11.02 4.13 21.74
N THR A 48 -11.88 5.15 21.71
CA THR A 48 -13.34 4.99 21.70
C THR A 48 -13.87 4.36 20.41
N THR A 49 -15.16 4.01 20.37
CA THR A 49 -15.80 3.44 19.18
C THR A 49 -15.64 4.31 17.93
N SER A 50 -15.64 5.65 18.07
CA SER A 50 -15.45 6.56 16.94
C SER A 50 -14.06 6.44 16.33
N PHE A 51 -13.02 6.25 17.15
CA PHE A 51 -11.67 6.00 16.66
C PHE A 51 -11.66 4.78 15.73
N TRP A 52 -12.20 3.64 16.19
CA TRP A 52 -12.20 2.41 15.39
C TRP A 52 -12.97 2.54 14.08
N ILE A 53 -14.14 3.19 14.09
CA ILE A 53 -14.92 3.46 12.87
C ILE A 53 -14.11 4.29 11.87
N ILE A 54 -13.46 5.37 12.34
CA ILE A 54 -12.63 6.22 11.49
C ILE A 54 -11.46 5.40 10.90
N GLN A 55 -10.76 4.60 11.70
CA GLN A 55 -9.64 3.80 11.21
C GLN A 55 -10.06 2.74 10.18
N VAL A 56 -11.24 2.12 10.33
CA VAL A 56 -11.80 1.20 9.32
C VAL A 56 -12.09 1.94 8.02
N ILE A 57 -12.66 3.14 8.08
CA ILE A 57 -12.95 3.96 6.89
C ILE A 57 -11.66 4.34 6.15
N PHE A 58 -10.64 4.80 6.87
CA PHE A 58 -9.34 5.11 6.26
C PHE A 58 -8.67 3.88 5.67
N THR A 59 -8.78 2.72 6.33
CA THR A 59 -8.30 1.45 5.82
C THR A 59 -8.99 1.08 4.49
N LEU A 60 -10.32 1.29 4.40
CA LEU A 60 -11.06 1.10 3.16
C LEU A 60 -10.59 2.06 2.06
N PHE A 61 -10.35 3.33 2.40
CA PHE A 61 -9.80 4.30 1.45
C PHE A 61 -8.42 3.93 0.92
N ILE A 62 -7.56 3.31 1.73
CA ILE A 62 -6.27 2.77 1.26
C ILE A 62 -6.48 1.72 0.18
N PHE A 63 -7.35 0.73 0.41
CA PHE A 63 -7.62 -0.32 -0.59
C PHE A 63 -8.28 0.24 -1.85
N VAL A 64 -9.20 1.21 -1.71
CA VAL A 64 -9.81 1.90 -2.85
C VAL A 64 -8.77 2.70 -3.64
N ALA A 65 -7.86 3.40 -2.97
CA ALA A 65 -6.78 4.13 -3.62
C ALA A 65 -5.86 3.18 -4.40
N ASP A 66 -5.53 2.01 -3.84
CA ASP A 66 -4.76 0.98 -4.53
C ASP A 66 -5.47 0.45 -5.78
N PHE A 67 -6.75 0.14 -5.68
CA PHE A 67 -7.52 -0.35 -6.83
C PHE A 67 -7.66 0.71 -7.93
N ILE A 68 -7.99 1.95 -7.55
CA ILE A 68 -8.16 3.05 -8.50
C ILE A 68 -6.84 3.39 -9.16
N ALA A 69 -5.76 3.62 -8.41
CA ALA A 69 -4.48 4.03 -8.98
C ALA A 69 -3.94 2.97 -9.94
N ASN A 70 -3.85 1.70 -9.50
CA ASN A 70 -3.31 0.64 -10.35
C ASN A 70 -4.17 0.41 -11.61
N GLY A 71 -5.50 0.42 -11.49
CA GLY A 71 -6.38 0.25 -12.66
C GLY A 71 -6.43 1.47 -13.60
N TYR A 72 -6.41 2.69 -13.05
CA TYR A 72 -6.61 3.93 -13.80
C TYR A 72 -5.47 4.20 -14.78
N PHE A 73 -4.21 4.11 -14.34
CA PHE A 73 -3.07 4.37 -15.24
C PHE A 73 -3.00 3.32 -16.35
N LEU A 74 -3.19 2.04 -16.03
CA LEU A 74 -3.22 0.97 -17.04
C LEU A 74 -4.30 1.23 -18.10
N LYS A 75 -5.53 1.58 -17.70
CA LYS A 75 -6.62 1.92 -18.63
C LYS A 75 -6.34 3.18 -19.45
N LYS A 76 -5.78 4.20 -18.82
CA LYS A 76 -5.45 5.48 -19.46
C LYS A 76 -4.44 5.31 -20.61
N TYR A 77 -3.47 4.41 -20.45
CA TYR A 77 -2.49 4.08 -21.49
C TYR A 77 -2.95 2.90 -22.38
N GLY A 78 -4.23 2.54 -22.32
CA GLY A 78 -4.88 1.60 -23.23
C GLY A 78 -4.57 0.14 -23.00
N SER A 79 -4.11 -0.26 -21.81
CA SER A 79 -3.79 -1.66 -21.46
C SER A 79 -4.91 -2.63 -21.83
N THR A 80 -4.54 -3.85 -22.22
CA THR A 80 -5.53 -4.92 -22.39
C THR A 80 -6.07 -5.40 -21.04
N LYS A 81 -7.22 -6.07 -21.03
CA LYS A 81 -7.74 -6.71 -19.79
C LYS A 81 -6.76 -7.75 -19.22
N SER A 82 -5.95 -8.38 -20.07
CA SER A 82 -4.90 -9.30 -19.63
C SER A 82 -3.74 -8.53 -18.99
N GLY A 83 -3.27 -7.45 -19.61
CA GLY A 83 -2.24 -6.57 -19.06
C GLY A 83 -2.65 -5.97 -17.71
N GLU A 84 -3.93 -5.60 -17.55
CA GLU A 84 -4.46 -5.15 -16.25
C GLU A 84 -4.31 -6.19 -15.14
N ARG A 85 -4.71 -7.45 -15.41
CA ARG A 85 -4.63 -8.53 -14.43
C ARG A 85 -3.19 -8.93 -14.14
N VAL A 86 -2.35 -9.02 -15.18
CA VAL A 86 -0.91 -9.30 -15.02
C VAL A 86 -0.26 -8.20 -14.20
N GLY A 87 -0.58 -6.93 -14.45
CA GLY A 87 -0.08 -5.80 -13.65
C GLY A 87 -0.39 -5.96 -12.17
N MET A 88 -1.63 -6.26 -11.81
CA MET A 88 -2.01 -6.49 -10.40
C MET A 88 -1.25 -7.65 -9.75
N VAL A 89 -1.16 -8.81 -10.43
CA VAL A 89 -0.47 -9.99 -9.89
C VAL A 89 1.04 -9.76 -9.80
N SER A 90 1.61 -9.11 -10.81
CA SER A 90 3.05 -8.86 -10.88
C SER A 90 3.55 -7.92 -9.79
N ILE A 91 2.72 -6.99 -9.30
CA ILE A 91 3.05 -6.15 -8.12
C ILE A 91 3.22 -7.05 -6.90
N ILE A 92 2.28 -7.99 -6.67
CA ILE A 92 2.35 -8.94 -5.56
C ILE A 92 3.59 -9.84 -5.70
N VAL A 93 3.87 -10.37 -6.90
CA VAL A 93 5.06 -11.20 -7.13
C VAL A 93 6.36 -10.39 -6.97
N GLY A 94 6.38 -9.15 -7.49
CA GLY A 94 7.48 -8.20 -7.37
C GLY A 94 7.83 -7.87 -5.92
N SER A 95 6.84 -7.87 -5.02
CA SER A 95 7.01 -7.67 -3.58
C SER A 95 7.92 -8.69 -2.91
N PHE A 96 8.00 -9.91 -3.43
CA PHE A 96 8.80 -10.99 -2.85
C PHE A 96 10.16 -11.18 -3.54
N PHE A 97 10.37 -10.55 -4.69
CA PHE A 97 11.55 -10.80 -5.51
C PHE A 97 12.47 -9.57 -5.56
N PHE A 98 13.53 -9.56 -4.76
CA PHE A 98 14.54 -8.49 -4.71
C PHE A 98 13.97 -7.06 -4.52
N PRO A 99 13.24 -6.77 -3.42
CA PRO A 99 12.76 -5.42 -3.13
C PRO A 99 13.91 -4.43 -2.85
N PRO A 100 13.77 -3.13 -3.20
CA PRO A 100 12.60 -2.51 -3.82
C PRO A 100 12.53 -2.69 -5.34
N PHE A 101 13.61 -3.15 -5.99
CA PHE A 101 13.70 -3.18 -7.45
C PHE A 101 12.70 -4.14 -8.09
N GLY A 102 12.38 -5.25 -7.43
CA GLY A 102 11.34 -6.19 -7.83
C GLY A 102 9.98 -5.55 -8.10
N LEU A 103 9.59 -4.59 -7.25
CA LEU A 103 8.32 -3.87 -7.34
C LEU A 103 8.20 -2.97 -8.57
N ILE A 104 9.33 -2.67 -9.21
CA ILE A 104 9.38 -1.84 -10.41
C ILE A 104 9.62 -2.73 -11.62
N ILE A 105 10.67 -3.54 -11.57
CA ILE A 105 11.16 -4.33 -12.71
C ILE A 105 10.16 -5.42 -13.08
N ILE A 106 9.64 -6.18 -12.11
CA ILE A 106 8.73 -7.29 -12.41
C ILE A 106 7.42 -6.77 -13.02
N PRO A 107 6.70 -5.80 -12.42
CA PRO A 107 5.48 -5.28 -13.02
C PRO A 107 5.70 -4.63 -14.38
N PHE A 108 6.78 -3.86 -14.53
CA PHE A 108 7.13 -3.26 -15.81
C PHE A 108 7.32 -4.32 -16.90
N LEU A 109 8.21 -5.29 -16.68
CA LEU A 109 8.55 -6.30 -17.68
C LEU A 109 7.39 -7.22 -18.00
N SER A 110 6.67 -7.69 -16.98
CA SER A 110 5.58 -8.64 -17.19
C SER A 110 4.41 -8.02 -17.94
N VAL A 111 4.04 -6.76 -17.66
CA VAL A 111 3.02 -6.05 -18.43
C VAL A 111 3.52 -5.72 -19.83
N PHE A 112 4.77 -5.25 -19.97
CA PHE A 112 5.37 -4.97 -21.28
C PHE A 112 5.34 -6.21 -22.20
N ILE A 113 5.79 -7.36 -21.71
CA ILE A 113 5.78 -8.63 -22.45
C ILE A 113 4.34 -9.07 -22.77
N THR A 114 3.42 -8.95 -21.80
CA THR A 114 2.01 -9.30 -21.99
C THR A 114 1.40 -8.48 -23.13
N GLU A 115 1.66 -7.19 -23.18
CA GLU A 115 1.11 -6.30 -24.20
C GLU A 115 1.73 -6.55 -25.58
N LEU A 116 3.02 -6.91 -25.64
CA LEU A 116 3.65 -7.39 -26.89
C LEU A 116 3.00 -8.69 -27.40
N MET A 117 2.71 -9.65 -26.50
CA MET A 117 2.00 -10.89 -26.85
C MET A 117 0.59 -10.61 -27.39
N HIS A 118 -0.04 -9.52 -26.96
CA HIS A 118 -1.31 -9.04 -27.49
C HIS A 118 -1.16 -8.18 -28.77
N LYS A 119 -0.01 -8.28 -29.45
CA LYS A 119 0.29 -7.63 -30.74
C LYS A 119 0.25 -6.10 -30.70
N LYS A 120 0.46 -5.47 -29.54
CA LYS A 120 0.70 -4.02 -29.49
C LYS A 120 2.04 -3.65 -30.08
N ALA A 121 2.11 -2.45 -30.65
CA ALA A 121 3.38 -1.88 -31.07
C ALA A 121 4.33 -1.76 -29.85
N PRO A 122 5.64 -2.00 -30.01
CA PRO A 122 6.59 -1.94 -28.89
C PRO A 122 6.58 -0.61 -28.14
N LYS A 123 6.36 0.50 -28.84
CA LYS A 123 6.22 1.84 -28.25
C LYS A 123 5.02 1.91 -27.30
N ASP A 124 3.89 1.36 -27.69
CA ASP A 124 2.66 1.38 -26.88
C ASP A 124 2.78 0.43 -25.70
N ALA A 125 3.33 -0.78 -25.90
CA ALA A 125 3.60 -1.72 -24.83
C ALA A 125 4.52 -1.10 -23.76
N LEU A 126 5.55 -0.36 -24.16
CA LEU A 126 6.47 0.33 -23.25
C LEU A 126 5.75 1.37 -22.41
N LEU A 127 4.86 2.16 -23.02
CA LEU A 127 4.04 3.13 -22.30
C LEU A 127 3.13 2.45 -21.26
N VAL A 128 2.53 1.31 -21.58
CA VAL A 128 1.72 0.53 -20.61
C VAL A 128 2.58 -0.04 -19.48
N GLY A 129 3.79 -0.52 -19.79
CA GLY A 129 4.76 -0.95 -18.77
C GLY A 129 5.09 0.18 -17.79
N ILE A 130 5.42 1.38 -18.31
CA ILE A 130 5.67 2.57 -17.47
C ILE A 130 4.42 2.93 -16.66
N ALA A 131 3.24 2.89 -17.27
CA ALA A 131 1.98 3.19 -16.59
C ALA A 131 1.73 2.28 -15.37
N THR A 132 2.18 1.03 -15.43
CA THR A 132 2.09 0.07 -14.30
C THR A 132 2.93 0.55 -13.11
N VAL A 133 4.18 0.96 -13.37
CA VAL A 133 5.09 1.49 -12.34
C VAL A 133 4.54 2.78 -11.75
N VAL A 134 4.06 3.69 -12.61
CA VAL A 134 3.45 4.96 -12.18
C VAL A 134 2.20 4.71 -11.33
N GLY A 135 1.38 3.73 -11.70
CA GLY A 135 0.20 3.34 -10.92
C GLY A 135 0.56 2.85 -9.52
N PHE A 136 1.53 1.96 -9.42
CA PHE A 136 2.00 1.44 -8.13
C PHE A 136 2.63 2.54 -7.24
N LEU A 137 3.48 3.39 -7.81
CA LEU A 137 4.10 4.49 -7.06
C LEU A 137 3.05 5.51 -6.60
N SER A 138 2.10 5.84 -7.46
CA SER A 138 1.01 6.77 -7.13
C SER A 138 0.12 6.21 -6.01
N SER A 139 -0.21 4.92 -6.06
CA SER A 139 -0.96 4.25 -4.99
C SER A 139 -0.17 4.22 -3.69
N THR A 140 1.15 4.01 -3.79
CA THR A 140 2.08 4.00 -2.66
C THR A 140 2.20 5.35 -1.97
N VAL A 141 2.18 6.46 -2.71
CA VAL A 141 2.13 7.80 -2.13
C VAL A 141 0.79 8.05 -1.45
N ALA A 142 -0.34 7.69 -2.09
CA ALA A 142 -1.66 7.87 -1.51
C ALA A 142 -1.83 7.11 -0.18
N LYS A 143 -1.42 5.84 -0.13
CA LYS A 143 -1.47 5.04 1.11
C LYS A 143 -0.54 5.58 2.20
N ALA A 144 0.61 6.16 1.84
CA ALA A 144 1.51 6.80 2.80
C ALA A 144 0.85 8.01 3.47
N ILE A 145 0.22 8.88 2.68
CA ILE A 145 -0.50 10.05 3.20
C ILE A 145 -1.64 9.61 4.13
N LEU A 146 -2.44 8.63 3.69
CA LEU A 146 -3.54 8.10 4.50
C LEU A 146 -3.05 7.49 5.81
N GLN A 147 -1.96 6.71 5.80
CA GLN A 147 -1.37 6.16 7.02
C GLN A 147 -0.83 7.24 7.96
N ILE A 148 -0.21 8.31 7.45
CA ILE A 148 0.22 9.44 8.27
C ILE A 148 -0.98 10.06 8.98
N ILE A 149 -2.08 10.30 8.25
CA ILE A 149 -3.32 10.83 8.82
C ILE A 149 -3.86 9.89 9.91
N MET A 150 -3.90 8.58 9.65
CA MET A 150 -4.34 7.59 10.63
C MET A 150 -3.51 7.63 11.92
N ILE A 151 -2.18 7.73 11.81
CA ILE A 151 -1.28 7.85 12.96
C ILE A 151 -1.48 9.18 13.70
N ILE A 152 -1.68 10.29 12.99
CA ILE A 152 -1.99 11.60 13.61
C ILE A 152 -3.29 11.50 14.40
N ILE A 153 -4.35 10.92 13.83
CA ILE A 153 -5.62 10.72 14.52
C ILE A 153 -5.43 9.90 15.80
N PHE A 154 -4.65 8.80 15.73
CA PHE A 154 -4.29 8.02 16.91
C PHE A 154 -3.59 8.87 17.97
N VAL A 155 -2.58 9.66 17.59
CA VAL A 155 -1.87 10.54 18.52
C VAL A 155 -2.82 11.60 19.13
N CYS A 156 -3.80 12.10 18.38
CA CYS A 156 -4.79 13.03 18.94
C CYS A 156 -5.67 12.38 20.01
N TYR A 157 -6.16 11.16 19.77
CA TYR A 157 -7.03 10.45 20.72
C TYR A 157 -6.32 10.04 22.03
N ILE A 158 -5.00 9.89 22.02
CA ILE A 158 -4.24 9.56 23.23
C ILE A 158 -3.83 10.81 24.03
N ILE A 159 -3.82 11.99 23.40
CA ILE A 159 -3.40 13.26 24.04
C ILE A 159 -4.60 14.03 24.59
N PHE A 160 -5.71 14.04 23.87
CA PHE A 160 -6.90 14.86 24.17
C PHE A 160 -8.09 13.97 24.53
#